data_AF-K4II30-F1
#
_entry.id   AF-K4II30-F1
#
_cell.length_a   1.000
_cell.length_b   1.000
_cell.length_c   1.000
_cell.angle_alpha   90.00
_cell.angle_beta   90.00
_cell.angle_gamma   90.00
#
_symmetry.space_group_name_H-M   'P 1'
#
loop_
_entity.id
_entity.type
_entity.pdbx_description
1 polymer ?
#
loop_
_entity_poly.entity_id
_entity_poly.type
_entity_poly.pdbx_seq_one_letter_code
_entity_poly.pdbx_strand_id
1 'polypeptide(L)'
;MKPKKNDIKTEIKFEDDELALLQENAWQMAESFGLDMRIANLTGKRKVGFYSWDLDCLECVVSDLQQSPNDKEIADRIANKIEEGYKFIKGK
;
A
#
# COMPACT_ATOMS: atom_id res chain seq x y z
N MET A 1 -11.75 1.26 -11.09
CA MET A 1 -12.94 2.06 -10.68
C MET A 1 -12.59 3.54 -10.73
N LYS A 2 -13.46 4.48 -10.34
CA LYS A 2 -13.10 5.92 -10.23
C LYS A 2 -13.51 6.35 -8.82
N PRO A 3 -12.69 7.10 -8.06
CA PRO A 3 -13.04 7.43 -6.70
C PRO A 3 -14.25 8.36 -6.72
N LYS A 4 -15.25 8.08 -5.88
CA LYS A 4 -16.40 8.95 -5.71
C LYS A 4 -15.96 10.19 -4.94
N LYS A 5 -16.76 11.25 -5.04
CA LYS A 5 -16.49 12.56 -4.40
C LYS A 5 -16.31 12.49 -2.87
N ASN A 6 -16.74 11.40 -2.23
CA ASN A 6 -16.65 11.17 -0.78
C ASN A 6 -15.67 10.05 -0.40
N ASP A 7 -14.78 9.64 -1.30
CA ASP A 7 -13.77 8.63 -0.98
C ASP A 7 -12.78 9.17 0.07
N ILE A 8 -12.74 8.50 1.22
CA ILE A 8 -11.86 8.82 2.33
C ILE A 8 -10.48 8.26 2.00
N LYS A 9 -9.45 9.08 2.17
CA LYS A 9 -8.05 8.67 2.06
C LYS A 9 -7.44 8.50 3.45
N THR A 10 -6.66 7.46 3.63
CA THR A 10 -5.77 7.29 4.78
C THR A 10 -4.36 7.75 4.42
N GLU A 11 -3.62 8.28 5.39
CA GLU A 11 -2.24 8.72 5.18
C GLU A 11 -1.26 7.72 5.80
N ILE A 12 -0.62 6.91 4.96
CA ILE A 12 0.35 5.90 5.40
C ILE A 12 1.77 6.40 5.13
N LYS A 13 2.67 6.15 6.09
CA LYS A 13 4.12 6.35 5.91
C LYS A 13 4.80 4.99 5.84
N PHE A 14 5.48 4.76 4.73
CA PHE A 14 6.42 3.65 4.60
C PHE A 14 7.83 4.11 4.97
N GLU A 15 8.55 3.24 5.67
CA GLU A 15 9.98 3.34 5.92
C GLU A 15 10.75 2.91 4.66
N ASP A 16 12.05 3.21 4.62
CA ASP A 16 12.87 2.99 3.42
C ASP A 16 12.87 1.53 2.94
N ASP A 17 12.92 0.58 3.87
CA ASP A 17 12.93 -0.86 3.60
C ASP A 17 11.56 -1.38 3.12
N GLU A 18 10.47 -0.97 3.77
CA GLU A 18 9.10 -1.27 3.32
C GLU A 18 8.84 -0.69 1.93
N LEU A 19 9.34 0.52 1.68
CA LEU A 19 9.18 1.18 0.40
C LEU A 19 10.00 0.50 -0.69
N ALA A 20 11.24 0.08 -0.39
CA ALA A 20 12.07 -0.67 -1.34
C ALA A 20 11.35 -1.94 -1.79
N LEU A 21 10.80 -2.72 -0.85
CA LEU A 21 10.06 -3.94 -1.16
C LEU A 21 8.82 -3.66 -2.03
N LEU A 22 8.06 -2.60 -1.71
CA LEU A 22 6.90 -2.19 -2.52
C LEU A 22 7.30 -1.71 -3.91
N GLN A 23 8.44 -1.05 -4.07
CA GLN A 23 8.95 -0.56 -5.35
C GLN A 23 9.48 -1.70 -6.23
N GLU A 24 10.16 -2.68 -5.64
CA GLU A 24 10.61 -3.89 -6.33
C GLU A 24 9.42 -4.70 -6.87
N ASN A 25 8.29 -4.65 -6.18
CA ASN A 25 7.06 -5.36 -6.54
C ASN A 25 5.97 -4.47 -7.12
N ALA A 26 6.30 -3.22 -7.50
CA ALA A 26 5.34 -2.26 -8.04
C ALA A 26 4.67 -2.76 -9.34
N TRP A 27 5.35 -3.64 -10.09
CA TRP A 27 4.82 -4.29 -11.29
C TRP A 27 3.59 -5.17 -10.99
N GLN A 28 3.47 -5.74 -9.79
CA GLN A 28 2.29 -6.49 -9.36
C GLN A 28 1.08 -5.57 -9.09
N MET A 29 1.31 -4.26 -8.96
CA MET A 29 0.27 -3.25 -8.72
C MET A 29 -0.19 -2.54 -10.01
N ALA A 30 0.34 -2.93 -11.18
CA ALA A 30 0.04 -2.29 -12.47
C ALA A 30 -1.44 -2.39 -12.87
N GLU A 31 -2.15 -3.41 -12.35
CA GLU A 31 -3.59 -3.58 -12.56
C GLU A 31 -4.44 -2.55 -11.79
N SER A 32 -3.86 -1.87 -10.80
CA SER A 32 -4.53 -0.81 -10.06
C SER A 32 -4.15 0.56 -10.62
N PHE A 33 -5.17 1.29 -11.06
CA PHE A 33 -5.15 2.54 -11.82
C PHE A 33 -4.01 3.52 -11.44
N GLY A 34 -2.80 3.33 -11.98
CA GLY A 34 -1.63 4.17 -11.75
C GLY A 34 -1.00 4.06 -10.35
N LEU A 35 -1.34 3.04 -9.57
CA LEU A 35 -0.78 2.80 -8.24
C LEU A 35 0.70 2.42 -8.34
N ASP A 36 1.05 1.57 -9.31
CA ASP A 36 2.43 1.20 -9.67
C ASP A 36 3.33 2.44 -9.83
N MET A 37 2.88 3.40 -10.64
CA MET A 37 3.65 4.61 -10.94
C MET A 37 3.73 5.53 -9.71
N ARG A 38 2.68 5.56 -8.88
CA ARG A 38 2.69 6.33 -7.62
C ARG A 38 3.71 5.76 -6.64
N ILE A 39 3.69 4.44 -6.40
CA ILE A 39 4.62 3.74 -5.50
C ILE A 39 6.07 3.89 -5.99
N ALA A 40 6.32 3.69 -7.29
CA ALA A 40 7.63 3.87 -7.90
C ALA A 40 8.22 5.28 -7.72
N ASN A 41 7.36 6.32 -7.64
CA ASN A 41 7.78 7.71 -7.43
C ASN A 41 7.83 8.14 -5.95
N LEU A 42 7.52 7.25 -5.00
CA LEU A 42 7.64 7.57 -3.58
C LEU A 42 9.09 7.62 -3.15
N THR A 43 9.37 8.48 -2.17
CA THR A 43 10.73 8.72 -1.63
C THR A 43 10.80 8.49 -0.12
N GLY A 44 9.74 7.98 0.53
CA GLY A 44 9.69 7.71 1.98
C GLY A 44 9.61 8.95 2.88
N LYS A 45 9.88 10.15 2.35
CA LYS A 45 9.97 11.40 3.13
C LYS A 45 8.64 11.94 3.64
N ARG A 46 7.52 11.62 2.97
CA ARG A 46 6.18 12.14 3.30
C ARG A 46 5.16 11.02 3.40
N LYS A 47 4.13 11.23 4.22
CA LYS A 47 2.94 10.40 4.22
C LYS A 47 2.27 10.46 2.85
N VAL A 48 1.68 9.35 2.42
CA VAL A 48 1.02 9.23 1.13
C VAL A 48 -0.43 8.87 1.38
N GLY A 49 -1.32 9.60 0.71
CA GLY A 49 -2.74 9.33 0.76
C GLY A 49 -3.11 8.11 -0.08
N PHE A 50 -3.63 7.07 0.54
CA PHE A 50 -4.20 5.90 -0.11
C PHE A 50 -5.69 5.86 0.11
N TYR A 51 -6.42 5.54 -0.94
CA TYR A 51 -7.85 5.30 -0.88
C TYR A 51 -8.14 3.82 -0.62
N SER A 52 -9.39 3.48 -0.28
CA SER A 52 -9.82 2.10 0.03
C SER A 52 -9.41 1.05 -1.03
N TRP A 53 -9.65 1.34 -2.30
CA TRP A 53 -9.19 0.55 -3.46
C TRP A 53 -7.68 0.51 -3.70
N ASP A 54 -6.90 1.53 -3.28
CA ASP A 54 -5.44 1.44 -3.33
C ASP A 54 -4.97 0.44 -2.27
N LEU A 55 -5.60 0.46 -1.08
CA LEU A 55 -5.31 -0.47 0.01
C LEU A 55 -5.66 -1.92 -0.37
N ASP A 56 -6.74 -2.14 -1.12
CA ASP A 56 -7.15 -3.47 -1.59
C ASP A 56 -6.11 -4.09 -2.53
N CYS A 57 -5.60 -3.29 -3.46
CA CYS A 57 -4.51 -3.72 -4.33
C CYS A 57 -3.20 -3.94 -3.55
N LEU A 58 -2.85 -3.04 -2.63
CA LEU A 58 -1.67 -3.20 -1.78
C LEU A 58 -1.77 -4.46 -0.93
N GLU A 59 -2.93 -4.75 -0.33
CA GLU A 59 -3.15 -5.96 0.48
C GLU A 59 -2.93 -7.23 -0.35
N CYS A 60 -3.44 -7.27 -1.58
CA CYS A 60 -3.27 -8.40 -2.48
C CYS A 60 -1.78 -8.68 -2.77
N VAL A 61 -1.01 -7.65 -3.10
CA VAL A 61 0.43 -7.78 -3.36
C VAL A 61 1.19 -8.15 -2.09
N VAL A 62 0.89 -7.50 -0.97
CA VAL A 62 1.55 -7.78 0.31
C VAL A 62 1.26 -9.21 0.78
N SER A 63 0.06 -9.73 0.54
CA SER A 63 -0.28 -11.12 0.87
C SER A 63 0.55 -12.13 0.06
N ASP A 64 0.88 -11.82 -1.20
CA ASP A 64 1.81 -12.60 -2.01
C ASP A 64 3.23 -12.54 -1.44
N LEU A 65 3.70 -11.34 -1.07
CA LEU A 65 5.02 -11.14 -0.45
C LEU A 65 5.17 -11.86 0.90
N GLN A 66 4.09 -11.99 1.67
CA GLN A 66 4.09 -12.75 2.92
C GLN A 66 4.37 -14.25 2.73
N GLN A 67 4.23 -14.78 1.50
CA GLN A 67 4.59 -16.16 1.19
C GLN A 67 6.11 -16.35 1.06
N SER A 68 6.85 -15.27 0.77
CA SER A 68 8.31 -15.29 0.70
C SER A 68 8.91 -15.18 2.12
N PRO A 69 9.68 -16.18 2.59
CA PRO A 69 10.22 -16.17 3.95
C PRO A 69 11.22 -15.02 4.21
N ASN A 70 11.87 -14.50 3.17
CA ASN A 70 12.81 -13.36 3.29
C ASN A 70 12.07 -12.03 3.48
N ASP A 71 10.93 -11.87 2.80
CA ASP A 71 10.20 -10.60 2.75
C ASP A 71 9.05 -10.55 3.76
N LYS A 72 8.72 -11.70 4.36
CA LYS A 72 7.59 -11.87 5.28
C LYS A 72 7.56 -10.86 6.42
N GLU A 73 8.70 -10.59 7.05
CA GLU A 73 8.75 -9.65 8.19
C GLU A 73 8.36 -8.23 7.77
N ILE A 74 8.90 -7.79 6.62
CA ILE A 74 8.64 -6.47 6.05
C ILE A 74 7.19 -6.40 5.54
N ALA A 75 6.74 -7.44 4.85
CA ALA A 75 5.38 -7.56 4.35
C ALA A 75 4.34 -7.54 5.49
N ASP A 76 4.60 -8.19 6.62
CA ASP A 76 3.72 -8.14 7.79
C ASP A 76 3.60 -6.72 8.38
N ARG A 77 4.70 -5.97 8.44
CA ARG A 77 4.68 -4.55 8.86
C ARG A 77 3.83 -3.70 7.93
N ILE A 78 3.98 -3.90 6.62
CA ILE A 78 3.16 -3.21 5.61
C ILE A 78 1.69 -3.58 5.77
N ALA A 79 1.37 -4.87 5.96
CA ALA A 79 0.01 -5.36 6.16
C ALA A 79 -0.67 -4.71 7.37
N ASN A 80 0.05 -4.61 8.50
CA ASN A 80 -0.45 -3.92 9.69
C ASN A 80 -0.80 -2.45 9.41
N LYS A 81 0.04 -1.73 8.65
CA LYS A 81 -0.23 -0.33 8.26
C LYS A 81 -1.43 -0.21 7.33
N ILE A 82 -1.62 -1.16 6.41
CA ILE A 82 -2.79 -1.21 5.53
C ILE A 82 -4.06 -1.46 6.36
N GLU A 83 -4.02 -2.37 7.32
CA GLU A 83 -5.15 -2.66 8.22
C GLU A 83 -5.54 -1.42 9.05
N GLU A 84 -4.57 -0.71 9.62
CA GLU A 84 -4.79 0.57 10.29
C GLU A 84 -5.43 1.59 9.36
N GLY A 85 -4.98 1.63 8.11
CA GLY A 85 -5.57 2.44 7.05
C GLY A 85 -7.04 2.13 6.79
N TYR A 86 -7.40 0.86 6.76
CA TYR A 86 -8.78 0.42 6.62
C TYR A 86 -9.65 0.78 7.83
N LYS A 87 -9.12 0.64 9.05
CA LYS A 87 -9.82 1.05 10.29
C LYS A 87 -10.13 2.54 10.26
N PHE A 88 -9.16 3.37 9.85
CA PHE A 88 -9.32 4.80 9.68
C PHE A 88 -10.42 5.14 8.66
N ILE A 89 -10.41 4.52 7.48
CA ILE A 89 -11.42 4.76 6.43
C ILE A 89 -12.81 4.31 6.87
N LYS A 90 -12.92 3.17 7.58
CA LYS A 90 -14.20 2.63 8.06
C LYS A 90 -14.72 3.35 9.32
N GLY A 91 -13.98 4.32 9.86
CA GLY A 91 -14.40 5.13 11.00
C GLY A 91 -14.57 4.35 12.30
N LYS A 92 -13.73 3.32 12.52
CA LYS A 92 -13.77 2.46 13.70
C LYS A 92 -12.60 2.73 14.65
#